data_AF-A0A6P0P5E4-F1
#
_entry.id   AF-A0A6P0P5E4-F1
#
_cell.length_a   1.000
_cell.length_b   1.000
_cell.length_c   1.000
_cell.angle_alpha   90.00
_cell.angle_beta   90.00
_cell.angle_gamma   90.00
#
_symmetry.space_group_name_H-M   'P 1'
#
loop_
_entity.id
_entity.type
_entity.pdbx_description
1 polymer ?
#
loop_
_entity_poly.entity_id
_entity_poly.type
_entity_poly.pdbx_seq_one_letter_code
_entity_poly.pdbx_strand_id
1 'polypeptide(L)'
;MKGIIIIISFGASFSLFQFLQPVAARWRAGVFGEKNTLMRCYENSLALAEKYAIKTIAFPAIATGGLFFPVEVAARIAITEVMQFLLESKSIEKVVLVCFKTKVYEKYLEVFREILE
;
A
#
# COMPACT_ATOMS: atom_id res chain seq x y z
N MET A 1 0.32 -6.01 -19.10
CA MET A 1 1.44 -5.44 -18.30
C MET A 1 0.90 -5.17 -16.92
N LYS A 2 1.49 -5.78 -15.88
CA LYS A 2 1.11 -5.47 -14.49
C LYS A 2 1.82 -4.20 -14.03
N GLY A 3 1.16 -3.36 -13.25
CA GLY A 3 1.76 -2.08 -12.88
C GLY A 3 1.25 -1.47 -11.58
N ILE A 4 2.11 -0.66 -10.98
CA ILE A 4 1.80 0.19 -9.83
C ILE A 4 1.57 1.61 -10.35
N ILE A 5 0.50 2.25 -9.90
CA ILE A 5 0.23 3.67 -10.14
C ILE A 5 0.16 4.38 -8.80
N ILE A 6 0.99 5.41 -8.61
CA ILE A 6 0.95 6.25 -7.41
C ILE A 6 0.24 7.55 -7.79
N ILE A 7 -0.81 7.93 -7.05
CA ILE A 7 -1.60 9.14 -7.32
C ILE A 7 -1.79 10.00 -6.06
N ILE A 8 -1.98 11.31 -6.26
CA ILE A 8 -2.49 12.20 -5.20
C ILE A 8 -4.02 12.29 -5.33
N SER A 9 -4.75 12.08 -4.24
CA SER A 9 -6.21 12.28 -4.19
C SER A 9 -6.60 13.41 -3.25
N PHE A 10 -7.27 14.44 -3.79
CA PHE A 10 -7.90 15.52 -3.04
C PHE A 10 -9.40 15.24 -2.92
N GLY A 11 -9.77 14.30 -2.04
CA GLY A 11 -11.16 13.99 -1.76
C GLY A 11 -11.89 13.30 -2.92
N ALA A 12 -11.79 11.98 -3.00
CA ALA A 12 -12.65 11.17 -3.85
C ALA A 12 -13.35 10.10 -3.01
N SER A 13 -14.67 10.04 -3.13
CA SER A 13 -15.47 8.89 -2.71
C SER A 13 -15.18 7.76 -3.71
N PHE A 14 -14.24 6.88 -3.40
CA PHE A 14 -13.95 5.71 -4.24
C PHE A 14 -15.07 4.67 -4.05
N SER A 15 -15.92 4.52 -5.05
CA SER A 15 -17.01 3.55 -5.11
C SER A 15 -16.49 2.14 -5.41
N LEU A 16 -15.70 1.57 -4.51
CA LEU A 16 -15.42 0.13 -4.38
C LEU A 16 -14.57 -0.05 -3.12
N PHE A 17 -15.23 0.10 -1.97
CA PHE A 17 -14.59 0.03 -0.66
C PHE A 17 -15.03 -1.27 0.04
N GLN A 18 -14.30 -2.35 -0.19
CA GLN A 18 -14.29 -3.40 0.83
C GLN A 18 -13.33 -2.95 1.91
N PHE A 19 -13.89 -2.32 2.95
CA PHE A 19 -13.18 -1.80 4.10
C PHE A 19 -12.66 -2.99 4.94
N LEU A 20 -11.57 -3.61 4.52
CA LEU A 20 -10.73 -4.34 5.47
C LEU A 20 -10.19 -3.25 6.39
N GLN A 21 -10.62 -3.20 7.65
CA GLN A 21 -10.00 -2.31 8.65
C GLN A 21 -8.62 -2.93 8.94
N PRO A 22 -7.49 -2.43 8.39
CA PRO A 22 -6.22 -2.88 8.89
C PRO A 22 -6.15 -2.42 10.34
N VAL A 23 -6.09 -3.37 11.28
CA VAL A 23 -5.71 -3.08 12.65
C VAL A 23 -4.21 -2.81 12.64
N ALA A 24 -3.80 -1.74 11.96
CA ALA A 24 -2.42 -1.33 11.89
C ALA A 24 -2.04 -0.79 13.28
N ALA A 25 -1.10 -1.46 13.92
CA ALA A 25 -0.59 -1.06 15.22
C ALA A 25 0.04 0.34 15.12
N ARG A 26 -0.19 1.18 16.13
CA ARG A 26 0.48 2.48 16.25
C ARG A 26 2.00 2.26 16.28
N TRP A 27 2.75 3.01 15.48
CA TRP A 27 4.21 2.94 15.45
C TRP A 27 4.82 3.32 16.81
N ARG A 28 5.63 2.41 17.35
CA ARG A 28 6.41 2.54 18.58
C ARG A 28 7.85 2.13 18.30
N ALA A 29 8.48 2.88 17.38
CA ALA A 29 9.86 2.69 16.93
C ALA A 29 10.15 1.36 16.20
N GLY A 30 9.12 0.61 15.80
CA GLY A 30 9.30 -0.65 15.05
C GLY A 30 9.73 -1.83 15.92
N VAL A 31 9.66 -1.68 17.25
CA VAL A 31 10.11 -2.66 18.24
C VAL A 31 9.05 -3.74 18.50
N PHE A 32 7.79 -3.50 18.13
CA PHE A 32 6.65 -4.35 18.46
C PHE A 32 6.04 -5.05 17.24
N GLY A 33 6.84 -5.25 16.18
CA GLY A 33 6.41 -5.97 14.98
C GLY A 33 5.45 -5.18 14.09
N GLU A 34 5.36 -3.87 14.25
CA GLU A 34 4.42 -3.02 13.50
C GLU A 34 4.68 -3.11 12.00
N LYS A 35 5.95 -3.24 11.59
CA LYS A 35 6.32 -3.50 10.19
C LYS A 35 5.64 -4.77 9.66
N ASN A 36 5.73 -5.87 10.41
CA ASN A 36 5.11 -7.14 10.05
C ASN A 36 3.59 -7.03 9.98
N THR A 37 2.97 -6.26 10.89
CA THR A 37 1.53 -5.98 10.81
C THR A 37 1.15 -5.26 9.52
N LEU A 38 1.93 -4.25 9.12
CA LEU A 38 1.69 -3.52 7.87
C LEU A 38 1.92 -4.41 6.63
N MET A 39 2.97 -5.22 6.63
CA MET A 39 3.23 -6.20 5.56
C MET A 39 2.06 -7.16 5.39
N ARG A 40 1.60 -7.77 6.50
CA ARG A 40 0.43 -8.67 6.51
C ARG A 40 -0.86 -7.99 6.03
N CYS A 41 -1.01 -6.69 6.23
CA CYS A 41 -2.18 -5.97 5.71
C CYS A 41 -2.18 -5.95 4.18
N TYR A 42 -1.04 -5.71 3.53
CA TYR A 42 -0.92 -5.77 2.08
C TYR A 42 -1.09 -7.21 1.58
N GLU A 43 -0.36 -8.16 2.16
CA GLU A 43 -0.42 -9.58 1.80
C GLU A 43 -1.85 -10.12 1.84
N ASN A 44 -2.56 -9.97 2.96
CA ASN A 44 -3.92 -10.47 3.12
C ASN A 44 -4.91 -9.81 2.16
N SER A 45 -4.78 -8.50 1.93
CA SER A 45 -5.68 -7.77 1.03
C SER A 45 -5.48 -8.17 -0.43
N LEU A 46 -4.22 -8.35 -0.85
CA LEU A 46 -3.86 -8.80 -2.19
C LEU A 46 -4.28 -10.26 -2.41
N ALA A 47 -4.04 -11.15 -1.43
CA ALA A 47 -4.50 -12.53 -1.48
C ALA A 47 -6.04 -12.63 -1.60
N LEU A 48 -6.77 -11.76 -0.88
CA LEU A 48 -8.22 -11.69 -1.00
C LEU A 48 -8.65 -11.21 -2.39
N ALA A 49 -8.00 -10.17 -2.91
CA ALA A 49 -8.27 -9.67 -4.25
C ALA A 49 -8.03 -10.73 -5.33
N GLU A 50 -6.93 -11.48 -5.22
CA GLU A 50 -6.61 -12.61 -6.10
C GLU A 50 -7.68 -13.70 -6.03
N LYS A 51 -8.13 -14.07 -4.82
CA LYS A 51 -9.18 -15.08 -4.59
C LYS A 51 -10.49 -14.72 -5.30
N TYR A 52 -10.82 -13.44 -5.38
CA TYR A 52 -12.02 -12.94 -6.06
C TYR A 52 -11.78 -12.49 -7.51
N ALA A 53 -10.60 -12.79 -8.07
CA ALA A 53 -10.19 -12.39 -9.42
C ALA A 53 -10.32 -10.87 -9.69
N ILE A 54 -10.10 -10.06 -8.65
CA ILE A 54 -10.12 -8.60 -8.76
C ILE A 54 -8.88 -8.15 -9.53
N LYS A 55 -9.09 -7.51 -10.67
CA LYS A 55 -7.99 -7.06 -11.55
C LYS A 55 -7.30 -5.77 -11.12
N THR A 56 -8.02 -4.91 -10.39
CA THR A 56 -7.52 -3.60 -9.97
C THR A 56 -7.91 -3.31 -8.54
N ILE A 57 -6.93 -2.92 -7.74
CA ILE A 57 -7.10 -2.59 -6.32
C ILE A 57 -6.44 -1.24 -6.02
N ALA A 58 -7.05 -0.46 -5.14
CA ALA A 58 -6.50 0.80 -4.65
C ALA A 58 -6.28 0.72 -3.14
N PHE A 59 -5.07 1.06 -2.69
CA PHE A 59 -4.73 1.19 -1.28
C PHE A 59 -4.50 2.67 -0.95
N PRO A 60 -5.06 3.21 0.14
CA PRO A 60 -4.56 4.46 0.68
C PRO A 60 -3.11 4.26 1.17
N ALA A 61 -2.35 5.33 1.37
CA ALA A 61 -1.08 5.28 2.09
C ALA A 61 -1.31 4.83 3.55
N ILE A 62 -1.34 3.51 3.78
CA ILE A 62 -1.69 2.91 5.08
C ILE A 62 -0.63 3.32 6.11
N ALA A 63 -1.10 3.62 7.32
CA ALA A 63 -0.30 3.99 8.49
C ALA A 63 0.45 5.34 8.45
N THR A 64 0.44 6.09 7.33
CA THR A 64 1.11 7.41 7.22
C THR A 64 0.34 8.59 7.84
N GLY A 65 -0.73 8.31 8.58
CA GLY A 65 -1.59 9.29 9.25
C GLY A 65 -1.46 9.22 10.78
N GLY A 66 -2.60 9.10 11.48
CA GLY A 66 -2.66 9.08 12.96
C GLY A 66 -1.94 7.90 13.66
N LEU A 67 -1.30 7.00 12.91
CA LEU A 67 -0.57 5.84 13.41
C LEU A 67 0.95 6.06 13.51
N PHE A 68 1.45 7.25 13.20
CA PHE A 68 2.84 7.70 13.41
C PHE A 68 3.93 6.87 12.71
N PHE A 69 3.59 6.08 11.68
CA PHE A 69 4.63 5.45 10.87
C PHE A 69 5.46 6.51 10.14
N PRO A 70 6.80 6.41 10.13
CA PRO A 70 7.62 7.17 9.21
C PRO A 70 7.16 6.88 7.78
N VAL A 71 6.87 7.93 7.01
CA VAL A 71 6.31 7.81 5.65
C VAL A 71 7.20 6.93 4.77
N GLU A 72 8.52 7.09 4.88
CA GLU A 72 9.49 6.27 4.15
C GLU A 72 9.35 4.77 4.43
N VAL A 73 9.22 4.40 5.71
CA VAL A 73 9.09 3.00 6.11
C VAL A 73 7.77 2.42 5.58
N ALA A 74 6.68 3.17 5.69
CA ALA A 74 5.39 2.75 5.15
C ALA A 74 5.40 2.63 3.61
N ALA A 75 6.04 3.58 2.92
CA ALA A 75 6.20 3.56 1.47
C ALA A 75 6.99 2.34 1.01
N ARG A 76 8.13 2.06 1.67
CA ARG A 76 9.00 0.93 1.33
C ARG A 76 8.26 -0.39 1.51
N ILE A 77 7.53 -0.57 2.61
CA ILE A 77 6.70 -1.76 2.82
C ILE A 77 5.62 -1.85 1.74
N ALA A 78 4.85 -0.78 1.50
CA ALA A 78 3.77 -0.79 0.53
C ALA A 78 4.23 -1.19 -0.88
N ILE A 79 5.32 -0.59 -1.35
CA ILE A 79 5.85 -0.82 -2.69
C ILE A 79 6.43 -2.23 -2.80
N THR A 80 7.27 -2.66 -1.84
CA THR A 80 7.90 -3.98 -1.89
C THR A 80 6.86 -5.10 -1.85
N GLU A 81 5.88 -5.05 -0.93
CA GLU A 81 4.84 -6.08 -0.83
C GLU A 81 3.99 -6.16 -2.10
N VAL A 82 3.58 -5.01 -2.64
CA VAL A 82 2.80 -4.96 -3.87
C VAL A 82 3.60 -5.47 -5.07
N MET A 83 4.86 -5.07 -5.20
CA MET A 83 5.72 -5.53 -6.30
C MET A 83 5.92 -7.04 -6.24
N GLN A 84 6.30 -7.57 -5.07
CA GLN A 84 6.50 -9.01 -4.88
C GLN A 84 5.23 -9.79 -5.19
N PHE A 85 4.08 -9.35 -4.70
CA PHE A 85 2.82 -10.02 -4.99
C PHE A 85 2.47 -9.97 -6.49
N LEU A 86 2.68 -8.84 -7.16
CA LEU A 86 2.37 -8.70 -8.58
C LEU A 86 3.23 -9.61 -9.47
N LEU A 87 4.45 -9.96 -9.05
CA LEU A 87 5.29 -10.92 -9.79
C LEU A 87 4.63 -12.31 -9.89
N GLU A 88 3.94 -12.74 -8.84
CA GLU A 88 3.36 -14.09 -8.74
C GLU A 88 1.85 -14.16 -9.00
N SER A 89 1.16 -13.03 -8.87
CA SER A 89 -0.29 -12.92 -9.06
C SER A 89 -0.75 -13.49 -10.43
N LYS A 90 -2.00 -13.94 -10.55
CA LYS A 90 -2.55 -14.42 -11.83
C LYS A 90 -3.65 -13.52 -12.36
N SER A 91 -4.35 -12.83 -11.46
CA SER A 91 -5.54 -12.03 -11.78
C SER A 91 -5.34 -10.53 -11.57
N ILE A 92 -4.48 -10.10 -10.64
CA ILE A 92 -4.24 -8.68 -10.38
C ILE A 92 -3.35 -8.10 -11.48
N GLU A 93 -3.89 -7.11 -12.19
CA GLU A 93 -3.20 -6.40 -13.27
C GLU A 93 -2.70 -5.04 -12.82
N LYS A 94 -3.33 -4.42 -11.83
CA LYS A 94 -3.00 -3.04 -11.43
C LYS A 94 -3.22 -2.80 -9.95
N VAL A 95 -2.25 -2.14 -9.31
CA VAL A 95 -2.40 -1.63 -7.95
C VAL A 95 -2.21 -0.13 -7.94
N VAL A 96 -3.12 0.59 -7.28
CA VAL A 96 -3.06 2.05 -7.14
C VAL A 96 -2.74 2.40 -5.69
N LEU A 97 -1.64 3.11 -5.46
CA LEU A 97 -1.27 3.65 -4.16
C LEU A 97 -1.73 5.12 -4.07
N VAL A 98 -2.73 5.38 -3.23
CA VAL A 98 -3.42 6.66 -3.11
C VAL A 98 -2.86 7.47 -1.94
N CYS A 99 -2.17 8.57 -2.26
CA CYS A 99 -1.60 9.48 -1.28
C CYS A 99 -2.49 10.73 -1.11
N PHE A 100 -2.83 11.10 0.12
CA PHE A 100 -3.71 12.26 0.37
C PHE A 100 -2.95 13.58 0.58
N LYS A 101 -1.64 13.52 0.84
CA LYS A 101 -0.78 14.69 1.04
C LYS A 101 0.36 14.66 0.03
N THR A 102 0.69 15.81 -0.54
CA THR A 102 1.81 15.95 -1.50
C THR A 102 3.12 15.39 -0.95
N LYS A 103 3.45 15.72 0.32
CA LYS A 103 4.65 15.19 0.98
C LYS A 103 4.70 13.66 1.07
N VAL A 104 3.54 13.01 1.21
CA VAL A 104 3.45 11.54 1.25
C VAL A 104 3.67 10.98 -0.15
N TYR A 105 3.03 11.58 -1.15
CA TYR A 105 3.22 11.20 -2.54
C TYR A 105 4.68 11.33 -3.01
N GLU A 106 5.32 12.46 -2.74
CA GLU A 106 6.72 12.70 -3.09
C GLU A 106 7.63 11.62 -2.51
N LYS A 107 7.42 11.26 -1.24
CA LYS A 107 8.21 10.21 -0.59
C LYS A 107 7.92 8.82 -1.16
N TYR A 108 6.66 8.53 -1.52
CA TYR A 108 6.33 7.28 -2.22
C TYR A 108 7.00 7.20 -3.60
N LEU A 109 7.05 8.30 -4.36
CA LEU A 109 7.76 8.35 -5.64
C LEU A 109 9.27 8.17 -5.49
N GLU A 110 9.88 8.83 -4.50
CA GLU A 110 11.30 8.70 -4.18
C GLU A 110 11.65 7.23 -3.91
N VAL A 111 10.95 6.60 -2.96
CA VAL A 111 11.15 5.19 -2.61
C VAL A 111 10.87 4.26 -3.80
N PHE A 112 9.86 4.57 -4.63
CA PHE A 112 9.57 3.77 -5.81
C PHE A 112 10.72 3.79 -6.82
N ARG A 113 11.35 4.94 -7.03
CA ARG A 113 12.53 5.06 -7.91
C ARG A 113 13.72 4.30 -7.33
N GLU A 114 14.00 4.47 -6.05
CA GLU A 114 15.09 3.74 -5.36
C GLU A 114 14.97 2.21 -5.47
N ILE A 115 13.75 1.67 -5.50
CA ILE A 115 13.51 0.22 -5.61
C ILE A 115 13.64 -0.28 -7.06
N LEU A 116 13.44 0.59 -8.05
CA LEU A 116 13.52 0.24 -9.47
C LEU A 116 14.93 0.41 -10.06
N GLU A 117 15.77 1.25 -9.46
CA GLU A 117 17.19 1.40 -9.78
C GLU A 117 18.02 0.21 -9.26
#